data_AF-A0A139N570-F1
#
_entry.id   AF-A0A139N570-F1
#
_cell.length_a   1.000
_cell.length_b   1.000
_cell.length_c   1.000
_cell.angle_alpha   90.00
_cell.angle_beta   90.00
_cell.angle_gamma   90.00
#
_symmetry.space_group_name_H-M   'P 1'
#
loop_
_entity.id
_entity.type
_entity.pdbx_description
1 polymer ?
#
loop_
_entity_poly.entity_id
_entity_poly.type
_entity_poly.pdbx_seq_one_letter_code
_entity_poly.pdbx_strand_id
1 'polypeptide(L)'
;MLDAAEITQTGRAYLQVGNNEVYELFQSAWSGADYQPDKDDMGIEDHTIYLINELGQYEILNEDLSGLEEADEIKEVPTELDAIVQNIKLLTEEQNIPPVPQPWLPPLKERITLEELEEVRPAEAWKQEKSLSFLLGMADIPQAQKQEAVSINLSKDGHVLLYGSPGTGKTTFLQAAGMDLARKHSPKALTMYLMDFGTNGLAPLSKLPQVADTMLLDQAEKISKFVRRLWSESSTAVRNSYRTMALGPWISIVRLAVKKSLLLSFS
;
A
#
# COMPACT_ATOMS: atom_id res chain seq x y z
N MET A 1 7.29 -38.55 23.26
CA MET A 1 6.91 -37.66 22.14
C MET A 1 6.53 -38.49 20.89
N LEU A 2 5.84 -39.63 21.07
CA LEU A 2 5.25 -40.45 20.00
C LEU A 2 3.72 -40.41 20.07
N ASP A 3 3.16 -40.17 21.25
CA ASP A 3 1.72 -40.22 21.51
C ASP A 3 0.89 -39.22 20.68
N ALA A 4 1.47 -38.07 20.32
CA ALA A 4 0.81 -37.09 19.44
C ALA A 4 0.74 -37.55 17.97
N ALA A 5 1.59 -38.49 17.55
CA ALA A 5 1.62 -39.00 16.17
C ALA A 5 0.46 -39.96 15.87
N GLU A 6 -0.22 -40.47 16.89
CA GLU A 6 -1.39 -41.36 16.76
C GLU A 6 -2.73 -40.59 16.74
N ILE A 7 -2.70 -39.27 16.91
CA ILE A 7 -3.92 -38.46 16.90
C ILE A 7 -4.44 -38.29 15.47
N THR A 8 -5.67 -38.76 15.24
CA THR A 8 -6.37 -38.67 13.95
C THR A 8 -7.60 -37.76 13.97
N GLN A 9 -8.05 -37.35 15.17
CA GLN A 9 -9.24 -36.52 15.35
C GLN A 9 -8.87 -35.03 15.40
N THR A 10 -9.56 -34.21 14.60
CA THR A 10 -9.39 -32.75 14.60
C THR A 10 -9.70 -32.17 15.98
N GLY A 11 -8.85 -31.25 16.45
CA GLY A 11 -8.99 -30.60 17.76
C GLY A 11 -8.47 -31.40 18.95
N ARG A 12 -8.10 -32.67 18.77
CA ARG A 12 -7.45 -33.46 19.83
C ARG A 12 -5.96 -33.12 19.89
N ALA A 13 -5.43 -32.87 21.08
CA ALA A 13 -4.02 -32.52 21.28
C ALA A 13 -3.53 -32.86 22.70
N TYR A 14 -2.21 -32.92 22.88
CA TYR A 14 -1.60 -33.02 24.21
C TYR A 14 -1.15 -31.64 24.69
N LEU A 15 -1.47 -31.30 25.94
CA LEU A 15 -0.95 -30.13 26.64
C LEU A 15 0.16 -30.58 27.58
N GLN A 16 1.36 -30.04 27.37
CA GLN A 16 2.50 -30.26 28.27
C GLN A 16 2.89 -28.95 28.97
N VAL A 17 2.97 -28.99 30.29
CA VAL A 17 3.49 -27.87 31.11
C VAL A 17 4.72 -28.33 31.87
N GLY A 18 5.80 -27.54 31.77
CA GLY A 18 7.08 -27.85 32.40
C GLY A 18 7.73 -29.13 31.85
N ASN A 19 8.53 -29.79 32.69
CA ASN A 19 9.21 -31.04 32.36
C ASN A 19 8.36 -32.27 32.75
N ASN A 20 7.17 -32.40 32.14
CA ASN A 20 6.14 -33.43 32.41
C ASN A 20 5.44 -33.33 33.78
N GLU A 21 5.27 -32.12 34.29
CA GLU A 21 4.43 -31.92 35.49
C GLU A 21 2.95 -32.06 35.17
N VAL A 22 2.57 -31.64 33.96
CA VAL A 22 1.25 -31.85 33.36
C VAL A 22 1.46 -32.38 31.95
N TYR A 23 0.84 -33.52 31.63
CA TYR A 23 0.80 -34.10 30.29
C TYR A 23 -0.58 -34.71 30.08
N GLU A 24 -1.48 -33.95 29.48
CA GLU A 24 -2.90 -34.31 29.38
C GLU A 24 -3.37 -34.25 27.93
N LEU A 25 -4.15 -35.25 27.53
CA LEU A 25 -4.87 -35.25 26.28
C LEU A 25 -6.14 -34.40 26.44
N PHE A 26 -6.35 -33.45 25.54
CA PHE A 26 -7.55 -32.61 25.55
C PHE A 26 -8.18 -32.54 24.15
N GLN A 27 -9.42 -32.06 24.12
CA GLN A 27 -10.18 -31.76 22.91
C GLN A 27 -10.48 -30.26 22.89
N SER A 28 -10.07 -29.56 21.83
CA SER A 28 -10.37 -28.14 21.66
C SER A 28 -11.85 -27.93 21.30
N ALA A 29 -12.46 -26.93 21.90
CA ALA A 29 -13.74 -26.39 21.43
C ALA A 29 -13.59 -25.77 20.02
N TRP A 30 -14.67 -25.73 19.25
CA TRP A 30 -14.71 -25.15 17.92
C TRP A 30 -15.84 -24.13 17.83
N SER A 31 -15.50 -22.88 17.57
CA SER A 31 -16.44 -21.74 17.50
C SER A 31 -16.93 -21.43 16.08
N GLY A 32 -16.69 -22.34 15.13
CA GLY A 32 -17.12 -22.18 13.74
C GLY A 32 -18.50 -22.78 13.44
N ALA A 33 -19.21 -23.27 14.47
CA ALA A 33 -20.56 -23.76 14.36
C ALA A 33 -21.55 -22.60 14.11
N ASP A 34 -22.70 -22.91 13.52
CA ASP A 34 -23.76 -21.94 13.28
C ASP A 34 -24.31 -21.39 14.61
N TYR A 35 -24.47 -20.07 14.69
CA TYR A 35 -25.01 -19.41 15.87
C TYR A 35 -26.52 -19.59 15.97
N GLN A 36 -26.98 -20.33 16.99
CA GLN A 36 -28.38 -20.58 17.27
C GLN A 36 -28.74 -20.03 18.67
N PRO A 37 -29.15 -18.76 18.79
CA PRO A 37 -29.42 -18.13 20.09
C PRO A 37 -30.60 -18.78 20.84
N ASP A 38 -31.57 -19.32 20.10
CA ASP A 38 -32.80 -19.89 20.65
C ASP A 38 -32.75 -21.44 20.68
N LYS A 39 -31.57 -22.06 20.55
CA LYS A 39 -31.43 -23.53 20.49
C LYS A 39 -32.07 -24.22 21.69
N ASP A 40 -31.89 -23.64 22.88
CA ASP A 40 -32.45 -24.16 24.13
C ASP A 40 -33.97 -23.91 24.24
N ASP A 41 -34.48 -22.82 23.65
CA ASP A 41 -35.90 -22.48 23.62
C ASP A 41 -36.69 -23.25 22.53
N MET A 42 -35.99 -23.77 21.52
CA MET A 42 -36.53 -24.59 20.43
C MET A 42 -36.83 -26.04 20.86
N GLY A 43 -36.57 -26.42 22.11
CA GLY A 43 -36.90 -27.75 22.63
C GLY A 43 -36.16 -28.89 21.94
N ILE A 44 -34.99 -28.61 21.36
CA ILE A 44 -34.09 -29.62 20.79
C ILE A 44 -33.44 -30.34 21.99
N GLU A 45 -34.19 -31.26 22.60
CA GLU A 45 -33.68 -32.13 23.65
C GLU A 45 -32.63 -33.07 23.04
N ASP A 46 -31.42 -33.07 23.62
CA ASP A 46 -30.38 -34.03 23.28
C ASP A 46 -30.90 -35.45 23.60
N HIS A 47 -31.36 -36.16 22.57
CA HIS A 47 -31.91 -37.51 22.68
C HIS A 47 -30.80 -38.57 22.64
N THR A 48 -29.59 -38.24 23.12
CA THR A 48 -28.52 -39.21 23.30
C THR A 48 -28.83 -40.11 24.49
N ILE A 49 -29.07 -41.39 24.21
CA ILE A 49 -29.30 -42.42 25.22
C ILE A 49 -27.95 -43.00 25.62
N TYR A 50 -27.64 -42.93 26.91
CA TYR A 50 -26.44 -43.52 27.48
C TYR A 50 -26.75 -44.85 28.18
N LEU A 51 -25.99 -45.89 27.88
CA LEU A 51 -25.89 -47.09 28.70
C LEU A 51 -24.83 -46.86 29.78
N ILE A 52 -25.15 -47.16 31.04
CA ILE A 52 -24.13 -47.26 32.08
C ILE A 52 -23.70 -48.72 32.16
N ASN A 53 -22.46 -49.02 31.79
CA ASN A 53 -21.93 -50.38 31.83
C ASN A 53 -21.66 -50.84 33.28
N GLU A 54 -21.34 -52.11 33.48
CA GLU A 54 -21.11 -52.70 34.82
C GLU A 54 -19.91 -52.10 35.58
N LEU A 55 -19.07 -51.30 34.90
CA LEU A 55 -17.94 -50.57 35.47
C LEU A 55 -18.30 -49.10 35.80
N GLY A 56 -19.55 -48.69 35.60
CA GLY A 56 -20.03 -47.33 35.85
C GLY A 56 -19.63 -46.31 34.77
N GLN A 57 -19.18 -46.77 33.60
CA GLN A 57 -18.81 -45.90 32.49
C GLN A 57 -20.00 -45.71 31.54
N TYR A 58 -20.11 -44.51 30.97
CA TYR A 58 -21.14 -44.16 30.01
C TYR A 58 -20.74 -44.62 28.60
N GLU A 59 -21.58 -45.43 27.96
CA GLU A 59 -21.47 -45.84 26.55
C GLU A 59 -22.66 -45.27 25.76
N ILE A 60 -22.39 -44.66 24.61
CA ILE A 60 -23.41 -44.03 23.75
C ILE A 60 -24.13 -45.10 22.93
N LEU A 61 -25.46 -45.18 23.04
CA LEU A 61 -26.27 -46.18 22.33
C LEU A 61 -26.79 -45.70 20.96
N ASN A 62 -26.87 -44.38 20.75
CA ASN A 62 -27.29 -43.76 19.49
C ASN A 62 -26.56 -42.43 19.25
N GLU A 63 -26.41 -42.04 17.99
CA GLU A 63 -26.09 -40.65 17.65
C GLU A 63 -27.31 -39.75 17.89
N ASP A 64 -27.06 -38.47 18.15
CA ASP A 64 -28.11 -37.47 18.35
C ASP A 64 -29.07 -37.46 17.15
N LEU A 65 -30.36 -37.69 17.44
CA LEU A 65 -31.44 -37.77 16.45
C LEU A 65 -32.19 -36.43 16.31
N SER A 66 -31.70 -35.37 16.96
CA SER A 66 -32.32 -34.06 16.91
C SER A 66 -32.17 -33.42 15.50
N GLY A 67 -33.24 -32.82 14.97
CA GLY A 67 -33.22 -32.10 13.68
C GLY A 67 -33.59 -32.88 12.40
N LEU A 68 -34.35 -33.97 12.49
CA LEU A 68 -34.82 -34.75 11.31
C LEU A 68 -36.02 -34.13 10.56
N GLU A 69 -36.64 -33.07 11.09
CA GLU A 69 -37.77 -32.39 10.46
C GLU A 69 -37.38 -30.95 10.10
N GLU A 70 -37.59 -30.60 8.83
CA GLU A 70 -37.48 -29.26 8.21
C GLU A 70 -36.09 -28.79 7.76
N ALA A 71 -35.62 -29.36 6.63
CA ALA A 71 -34.59 -28.75 5.80
C ALA A 71 -35.24 -27.87 4.72
N ASP A 72 -35.64 -26.64 5.07
CA ASP A 72 -36.04 -25.63 4.09
C ASP A 72 -35.30 -24.30 4.34
N GLU A 73 -34.71 -23.79 3.25
CA GLU A 73 -33.96 -22.53 3.09
C GLU A 73 -32.58 -22.43 3.76
N ILE A 74 -31.52 -22.52 2.95
CA ILE A 74 -30.14 -22.15 3.32
C ILE A 74 -30.09 -20.63 3.53
N LYS A 75 -30.36 -20.17 4.75
CA LYS A 75 -29.92 -18.86 5.22
C LYS A 75 -28.48 -18.99 5.67
N GLU A 76 -27.60 -18.09 5.25
CA GLU A 76 -26.27 -17.97 5.85
C GLU A 76 -26.46 -17.55 7.32
N VAL A 77 -26.33 -18.52 8.23
CA VAL A 77 -26.33 -18.27 9.66
C VAL A 77 -24.90 -17.85 10.04
N PRO A 78 -24.71 -16.73 10.78
CA PRO A 78 -23.38 -16.36 11.25
C PRO A 78 -22.81 -17.44 12.16
N THR A 79 -21.49 -17.58 12.23
CA THR A 79 -20.88 -18.53 13.17
C THR A 79 -21.01 -18.01 14.61
N GLU A 80 -20.88 -18.89 15.60
CA GLU A 80 -20.79 -18.50 17.01
C GLU A 80 -19.67 -17.47 17.25
N LEU A 81 -18.53 -17.64 16.57
CA LEU A 81 -17.43 -16.67 16.60
C LEU A 81 -17.86 -15.30 16.07
N ASP A 82 -18.56 -15.25 14.93
CA ASP A 82 -19.02 -13.99 14.35
C ASP A 82 -19.99 -13.27 15.30
N ALA A 83 -20.90 -14.01 15.94
CA ALA A 83 -21.84 -13.48 16.92
C ALA A 83 -21.11 -12.89 18.14
N ILE A 84 -20.11 -13.61 18.69
CA ILE A 84 -19.28 -13.12 19.79
C ILE A 84 -18.51 -11.87 19.39
N VAL A 85 -17.84 -11.87 18.23
CA VAL A 85 -17.08 -10.72 17.72
C VAL A 85 -17.99 -9.50 17.55
N GLN A 86 -19.19 -9.69 17.00
CA GLN A 86 -20.17 -8.62 16.83
C GLN A 86 -20.66 -8.07 18.17
N ASN A 87 -20.96 -8.93 19.15
CA ASN A 87 -21.41 -8.51 20.47
C ASN A 87 -20.30 -7.76 21.24
N ILE A 88 -19.05 -8.22 21.17
CA ILE A 88 -17.91 -7.52 21.76
C ILE A 88 -17.76 -6.14 21.12
N LYS A 89 -17.89 -6.04 19.78
CA LYS A 89 -17.81 -4.76 19.08
C LYS A 89 -18.89 -3.78 19.57
N LEU A 90 -20.15 -4.20 19.61
CA LEU A 90 -21.27 -3.37 20.09
C LEU A 90 -21.05 -2.93 21.53
N LEU A 91 -20.60 -3.83 22.40
CA LEU A 91 -20.30 -3.51 23.80
C LEU A 91 -19.15 -2.48 23.90
N THR A 92 -18.09 -2.62 23.10
CA THR A 92 -16.99 -1.65 23.11
C THR A 92 -17.42 -0.27 22.62
N GLU A 93 -18.32 -0.20 21.63
CA GLU A 93 -18.89 1.04 21.14
C GLU A 93 -19.81 1.69 22.19
N GLU A 94 -20.70 0.92 22.83
CA GLU A 94 -21.60 1.39 23.89
C GLU A 94 -20.82 1.92 25.10
N GLN A 95 -19.78 1.20 25.51
CA GLN A 95 -18.93 1.56 26.64
C GLN A 95 -17.83 2.58 26.30
N ASN A 96 -17.77 3.05 25.05
CA ASN A 96 -16.74 3.99 24.55
C ASN A 96 -15.30 3.52 24.85
N ILE A 97 -15.04 2.22 24.74
CA ILE A 97 -13.72 1.64 24.98
C ILE A 97 -12.83 1.98 23.76
N PRO A 98 -11.67 2.65 23.95
CA PRO A 98 -10.80 3.00 22.85
C PRO A 98 -10.18 1.74 22.22
N PRO A 99 -9.96 1.72 20.89
CA PRO A 99 -9.31 0.60 20.25
C PRO A 99 -7.88 0.42 20.78
N VAL A 100 -7.46 -0.84 20.89
CA VAL A 100 -6.06 -1.14 21.23
C VAL A 100 -5.12 -0.57 20.17
N PRO A 101 -3.94 -0.07 20.55
CA PRO A 101 -2.94 0.38 19.59
C PRO A 101 -2.62 -0.74 18.60
N GLN A 102 -2.85 -0.48 17.31
CA GLN A 102 -2.54 -1.47 16.30
C GLN A 102 -1.02 -1.53 16.08
N PRO A 103 -0.43 -2.73 15.99
CA PRO A 103 1.01 -2.87 15.76
C PRO A 103 1.43 -2.33 14.39
N TRP A 104 0.48 -2.20 13.45
CA TRP A 104 0.69 -1.72 12.09
C TRP A 104 -0.27 -0.57 11.82
N LEU A 105 0.21 0.43 11.08
CA LEU A 105 -0.67 1.43 10.50
C LEU A 105 -1.55 0.80 9.41
N PRO A 106 -2.70 1.41 9.10
CA PRO A 106 -3.49 1.02 7.95
C PRO A 106 -2.62 0.98 6.69
N PRO A 107 -2.84 0.02 5.77
CA PRO A 107 -2.07 -0.05 4.53
C PRO A 107 -2.23 1.24 3.73
N LEU A 108 -1.17 1.61 2.99
CA LEU A 108 -1.21 2.76 2.09
C LEU A 108 -2.39 2.64 1.11
N LYS A 109 -3.09 3.75 0.89
CA LYS A 109 -4.15 3.83 -0.10
C LYS A 109 -3.62 3.46 -1.48
N GLU A 110 -4.44 2.81 -2.29
CA GLU A 110 -4.09 2.47 -3.67
C GLU A 110 -3.76 3.69 -4.54
N ARG A 111 -4.39 4.83 -4.23
CA ARG A 111 -4.20 6.11 -4.93
C ARG A 111 -4.14 7.23 -3.90
N ILE A 112 -3.11 8.05 -4.04
CA ILE A 112 -2.91 9.25 -3.21
C ILE A 112 -2.67 10.41 -4.17
N THR A 113 -3.46 11.47 -4.03
CA THR A 113 -3.32 12.67 -4.87
C THR A 113 -2.21 13.59 -4.36
N LEU A 114 -1.70 14.48 -5.22
CA LEU A 114 -0.70 15.48 -4.81
C LEU A 114 -1.22 16.44 -3.73
N GLU A 115 -2.53 16.73 -3.75
CA GLU A 115 -3.20 17.58 -2.77
C GLU A 115 -3.29 16.90 -1.40
N GLU A 116 -3.51 15.58 -1.35
CA GLU A 116 -3.47 14.80 -0.11
C GLU A 116 -2.07 14.76 0.52
N LEU A 117 -1.01 14.76 -0.30
CA LEU A 117 0.37 14.73 0.20
C LEU A 117 0.83 16.08 0.71
N GLU A 118 0.44 17.17 0.05
CA GLU A 118 0.83 18.53 0.41
C GLU A 118 -0.18 19.51 -0.19
N GLU A 119 -0.83 20.32 0.65
CA GLU A 119 -1.69 21.41 0.17
C GLU A 119 -0.81 22.53 -0.41
N VAL A 120 -0.97 22.81 -1.71
CA VAL A 120 -0.23 23.88 -2.40
C VAL A 120 -1.22 24.76 -3.13
N ARG A 121 -1.21 26.06 -2.80
CA ARG A 121 -1.95 27.10 -3.53
C ARG A 121 -1.00 27.78 -4.52
N PRO A 122 -1.11 27.53 -5.84
CA PRO A 122 -0.12 28.04 -6.79
C PRO A 122 0.07 29.55 -6.75
N ALA A 123 -1.00 30.32 -6.59
CA ALA A 123 -0.95 31.78 -6.52
C ALA A 123 -0.12 32.33 -5.34
N GLU A 124 -0.05 31.58 -4.24
CA GLU A 124 0.76 31.92 -3.07
C GLU A 124 2.17 31.34 -3.21
N ALA A 125 2.27 30.07 -3.63
CA ALA A 125 3.55 29.38 -3.83
C ALA A 125 4.45 30.10 -4.83
N TRP A 126 3.88 30.62 -5.93
CA TRP A 126 4.60 31.32 -6.98
C TRP A 126 5.19 32.67 -6.56
N LYS A 127 4.76 33.22 -5.41
CA LYS A 127 5.35 34.45 -4.84
C LYS A 127 6.58 34.16 -3.98
N GLN A 128 6.82 32.90 -3.64
CA GLN A 128 7.91 32.47 -2.78
C GLN A 128 9.01 31.82 -3.61
N GLU A 129 10.27 32.15 -3.32
CA GLU A 129 11.40 31.40 -3.84
C GLU A 129 11.61 30.15 -2.98
N LYS A 130 11.20 29.00 -3.51
CA LYS A 130 11.45 27.68 -2.89
C LYS A 130 12.55 26.95 -3.64
N SER A 131 13.29 26.10 -2.94
CA SER A 131 14.21 25.16 -3.59
C SER A 131 13.47 24.26 -4.56
N LEU A 132 14.13 23.87 -5.65
CA LEU A 132 13.52 23.03 -6.67
C LEU A 132 13.37 21.60 -6.14
N SER A 133 12.16 21.24 -5.72
CA SER A 133 11.86 19.93 -5.14
C SER A 133 10.48 19.44 -5.53
N PHE A 134 10.33 18.12 -5.70
CA PHE A 134 9.04 17.51 -6.00
C PHE A 134 8.76 16.27 -5.15
N LEU A 135 7.48 15.97 -4.96
CA LEU A 135 6.99 14.82 -4.20
C LEU A 135 7.20 13.52 -4.95
N LEU A 136 7.77 12.52 -4.28
CA LEU A 136 7.88 11.14 -4.76
C LEU A 136 6.60 10.34 -4.46
N GLY A 137 6.02 10.54 -3.28
CA GLY A 137 4.85 9.80 -2.81
C GLY A 137 4.78 9.73 -1.28
N MET A 138 3.98 8.81 -0.77
CA MET A 138 3.93 8.47 0.66
C MET A 138 4.87 7.29 0.93
N ALA A 139 5.78 7.44 1.88
CA ALA A 139 6.59 6.33 2.38
C ALA A 139 5.95 5.73 3.64
N ASP A 140 5.96 4.41 3.72
CA ASP A 140 5.65 3.68 4.94
C ASP A 140 6.96 3.31 5.65
N ILE A 141 7.07 3.67 6.93
CA ILE A 141 8.24 3.46 7.77
C ILE A 141 7.80 2.55 8.94
N PRO A 142 7.81 1.21 8.76
CA PRO A 142 7.27 0.28 9.75
C PRO A 142 7.97 0.35 11.10
N GLN A 143 9.29 0.55 11.09
CA GLN A 143 10.12 0.65 12.31
C GLN A 143 9.71 1.84 13.20
N ALA A 144 9.13 2.89 12.59
CA ALA A 144 8.68 4.08 13.28
C ALA A 144 7.15 4.13 13.43
N GLN A 145 6.42 3.10 12.96
CA GLN A 145 4.96 3.11 12.83
C GLN A 145 4.44 4.43 12.24
N LYS A 146 5.05 4.87 11.13
CA LYS A 146 4.82 6.19 10.55
C LYS A 146 4.69 6.13 9.04
N GLN A 147 3.73 6.86 8.49
CA GLN A 147 3.61 7.14 7.06
C GLN A 147 3.82 8.64 6.81
N GLU A 148 4.69 9.01 5.88
CA GLU A 148 4.98 10.42 5.58
C GLU A 148 5.27 10.71 4.10
N ALA A 149 4.95 11.94 3.67
CA ALA A 149 5.21 12.39 2.31
C ALA A 149 6.71 12.60 2.10
N VAL A 150 7.25 11.97 1.07
CA VAL A 150 8.68 12.07 0.71
C VAL A 150 8.83 12.93 -0.54
N SER A 151 9.83 13.80 -0.52
CA SER A 151 10.21 14.64 -1.65
C SER A 151 11.70 14.47 -1.97
N ILE A 152 12.06 14.79 -3.22
CA ILE A 152 13.45 14.90 -3.66
C ILE A 152 13.77 16.36 -3.99
N ASN A 153 14.94 16.84 -3.57
CA ASN A 153 15.35 18.21 -3.78
C ASN A 153 16.38 18.26 -4.91
N LEU A 154 15.96 18.59 -6.12
CA LEU A 154 16.81 18.67 -7.30
C LEU A 154 17.93 19.71 -7.18
N SER A 155 17.77 20.73 -6.33
CA SER A 155 18.85 21.68 -6.04
C SER A 155 19.98 21.08 -5.20
N LYS A 156 19.70 20.04 -4.40
CA LYS A 156 20.68 19.37 -3.53
C LYS A 156 21.12 18.01 -4.06
N ASP A 157 20.16 17.20 -4.51
CA ASP A 157 20.32 15.81 -4.92
C ASP A 157 20.69 15.67 -6.40
N GLY A 158 20.49 16.73 -7.19
CA GLY A 158 20.88 16.78 -8.60
C GLY A 158 19.90 16.05 -9.52
N HIS A 159 20.42 15.18 -10.39
CA HIS A 159 19.64 14.54 -11.46
C HIS A 159 18.97 13.24 -11.00
N VAL A 160 17.77 12.98 -11.55
CA VAL A 160 16.98 11.77 -11.23
C VAL A 160 16.97 10.81 -12.40
N LEU A 161 17.36 9.55 -12.14
CA LEU A 161 17.21 8.44 -13.07
C LEU A 161 16.02 7.58 -12.66
N LEU A 162 14.99 7.51 -13.51
CA LEU A 162 13.82 6.66 -13.30
C LEU A 162 13.92 5.40 -14.18
N TYR A 163 13.85 4.23 -13.55
CA TYR A 163 13.86 2.92 -14.21
C TYR A 163 12.71 2.04 -13.72
N GLY A 164 12.32 1.05 -14.52
CA GLY A 164 11.24 0.11 -14.18
C GLY A 164 10.68 -0.59 -15.41
N SER A 165 10.02 -1.73 -15.20
CA SER A 165 9.43 -2.54 -16.27
C SER A 165 8.27 -1.83 -16.99
N PRO A 166 7.87 -2.26 -18.20
CA PRO A 166 6.64 -1.77 -18.82
C PRO A 166 5.44 -1.91 -17.87
N GLY A 167 4.55 -0.91 -17.83
CA GLY A 167 3.37 -0.92 -16.94
C GLY A 167 3.60 -0.47 -15.50
N THR A 168 4.85 -0.25 -15.04
CA THR A 168 5.14 0.11 -13.64
C THR A 168 4.95 1.60 -13.30
N GLY A 169 4.13 2.33 -14.06
CA GLY A 169 3.78 3.73 -13.72
C GLY A 169 4.85 4.79 -13.97
N LYS A 170 5.95 4.52 -14.71
CA LYS A 170 7.00 5.53 -15.00
C LYS A 170 6.46 6.82 -15.59
N THR A 171 5.55 6.73 -16.57
CA THR A 171 4.92 7.89 -17.19
C THR A 171 4.08 8.67 -16.19
N THR A 172 3.30 7.97 -15.36
CA THR A 172 2.48 8.57 -14.30
C THR A 172 3.35 9.29 -13.28
N PHE A 173 4.51 8.73 -12.91
CA PHE A 173 5.48 9.38 -12.05
C PHE A 173 5.99 10.69 -12.66
N LEU A 174 6.38 10.69 -13.95
CA LEU A 174 6.81 11.92 -14.63
C LEU A 174 5.72 12.98 -14.69
N GLN A 175 4.48 12.56 -14.93
CA GLN A 175 3.32 13.45 -14.89
C GLN A 175 3.11 14.05 -13.50
N ALA A 176 3.13 13.23 -12.45
CA ALA A 176 2.97 13.67 -11.07
C ALA A 176 4.10 14.64 -10.65
N ALA A 177 5.35 14.31 -10.95
CA ALA A 177 6.50 15.17 -10.69
C ALA A 177 6.40 16.51 -11.43
N GLY A 178 6.07 16.48 -12.73
CA GLY A 178 5.88 17.70 -13.52
C GLY A 178 4.75 18.59 -13.02
N MET A 179 3.62 17.99 -12.61
CA MET A 179 2.49 18.71 -12.02
C MET A 179 2.85 19.29 -10.65
N ASP A 180 3.57 18.55 -9.80
CA ASP A 180 4.00 19.03 -8.48
C ASP A 180 4.97 20.21 -8.60
N LEU A 181 5.90 20.14 -9.55
CA LEU A 181 6.78 21.27 -9.87
C LEU A 181 5.99 22.49 -10.38
N ALA A 182 5.03 22.28 -11.29
CA ALA A 182 4.25 23.37 -11.86
C ALA A 182 3.34 24.07 -10.82
N ARG A 183 2.76 23.34 -9.86
CA ARG A 183 1.96 23.96 -8.79
C ARG A 183 2.82 24.74 -7.79
N LYS A 184 4.10 24.36 -7.61
CA LYS A 184 5.04 25.02 -6.68
C LYS A 184 5.79 26.20 -7.28
N HIS A 185 6.06 26.18 -8.59
CA HIS A 185 6.92 27.17 -9.24
C HIS A 185 6.24 27.91 -10.38
N SER A 186 6.45 29.23 -10.42
CA SER A 186 5.91 30.07 -11.49
C SER A 186 6.62 29.80 -12.83
N PRO A 187 5.99 30.11 -13.98
CA PRO A 187 6.62 30.03 -15.30
C PRO A 187 7.89 30.86 -15.47
N LYS A 188 8.10 31.87 -14.60
CA LYS A 188 9.33 32.67 -14.58
C LYS A 188 10.47 31.97 -13.82
N ALA A 189 10.12 31.14 -12.84
CA ALA A 189 11.08 30.44 -11.99
C ALA A 189 11.42 29.02 -12.49
N LEU A 190 10.53 28.41 -13.28
CA LEU A 190 10.71 27.05 -13.79
C LEU A 190 10.39 26.99 -15.29
N THR A 191 11.32 26.43 -16.05
CA THR A 191 11.12 26.06 -17.45
C THR A 191 11.34 24.56 -17.63
N MET A 192 10.36 23.87 -18.19
CA MET A 192 10.40 22.43 -18.47
C MET A 192 10.49 22.18 -19.98
N TYR A 193 11.36 21.26 -20.36
CA TYR A 193 11.46 20.71 -21.70
C TYR A 193 11.12 19.23 -21.64
N LEU A 194 10.10 18.80 -22.39
CA LEU A 194 9.61 17.42 -22.34
C LEU A 194 10.15 16.66 -23.55
N MET A 195 10.89 15.58 -23.30
CA MET A 195 11.29 14.62 -24.34
C MET A 195 10.49 13.35 -24.16
N ASP A 196 9.56 13.09 -25.07
CA ASP A 196 8.72 11.90 -25.03
C ASP A 196 9.11 10.94 -26.16
N PHE A 197 9.84 9.89 -25.78
CA PHE A 197 10.26 8.82 -26.69
C PHE A 197 9.43 7.54 -26.50
N GLY A 198 8.32 7.64 -25.77
CA GLY A 198 7.40 6.54 -25.49
C GLY A 198 6.12 6.65 -26.31
N THR A 199 4.99 6.48 -25.63
CA THR A 199 3.65 6.48 -26.22
C THR A 199 2.95 7.83 -26.05
N ASN A 200 3.70 8.94 -26.15
CA ASN A 200 3.18 10.30 -25.97
C ASN A 200 2.49 10.52 -24.60
N GLY A 201 3.03 9.89 -23.57
CA GLY A 201 2.49 9.93 -22.21
C GLY A 201 2.64 11.30 -21.54
N LEU A 202 3.56 12.15 -21.98
CA LEU A 202 3.78 13.48 -21.41
C LEU A 202 2.91 14.57 -22.06
N ALA A 203 2.12 14.24 -23.08
CA ALA A 203 1.23 15.17 -23.77
C ALA A 203 0.32 15.99 -22.84
N PRO A 204 -0.25 15.46 -21.74
CA PRO A 204 -1.07 16.26 -20.83
C PRO A 204 -0.34 17.44 -20.20
N LEU A 205 0.98 17.34 -20.00
CA LEU A 205 1.79 18.41 -19.42
C LEU A 205 2.10 19.52 -20.43
N SER A 206 1.98 19.26 -21.73
CA SER A 206 2.37 20.21 -22.80
C SER A 206 1.67 21.57 -22.73
N LYS A 207 0.50 21.63 -22.07
CA LYS A 207 -0.29 22.86 -21.91
C LYS A 207 0.09 23.68 -20.68
N LEU A 208 1.00 23.18 -19.83
CA LEU A 208 1.43 23.92 -18.65
C LEU A 208 2.27 25.14 -19.07
N PRO A 209 2.07 26.30 -18.44
CA PRO A 209 2.80 27.52 -18.81
C PRO A 209 4.31 27.43 -18.53
N GLN A 210 4.74 26.50 -17.66
CA GLN A 210 6.13 26.19 -17.40
C GLN A 210 6.77 25.36 -18.53
N VAL A 211 6.00 24.70 -19.39
CA VAL A 211 6.53 23.86 -20.48
C VAL A 211 6.85 24.73 -21.68
N ALA A 212 8.14 24.85 -22.00
CA ALA A 212 8.59 25.65 -23.14
C ALA A 212 8.49 24.88 -24.46
N ASP A 213 8.74 23.57 -24.44
CA ASP A 213 8.67 22.75 -25.65
C ASP A 213 8.52 21.26 -25.34
N THR A 214 7.94 20.53 -26.29
CA THR A 214 7.79 19.07 -26.27
C THR A 214 8.41 18.46 -27.53
N MET A 215 9.25 17.44 -27.36
CA MET A 215 10.02 16.81 -28.43
C MET A 215 9.70 15.32 -28.49
N LEU A 216 9.32 14.86 -29.68
CA LEU A 216 9.04 13.46 -29.97
C LEU A 216 10.25 12.79 -30.63
N LEU A 217 10.29 11.46 -30.61
CA LEU A 217 11.42 10.68 -31.10
C LEU A 217 11.72 10.90 -32.60
N ASP A 218 10.69 11.14 -33.41
CA ASP A 218 10.79 11.39 -34.85
C ASP A 218 11.29 12.81 -35.19
N GLN A 219 11.34 13.72 -34.20
CA GLN A 219 11.78 15.11 -34.37
C GLN A 219 13.30 15.27 -34.18
N ALA A 220 14.10 14.44 -34.86
CA ALA A 220 15.56 14.36 -34.66
C ALA A 220 16.28 15.71 -34.86
N GLU A 221 15.88 16.51 -35.85
CA GLU A 221 16.47 17.84 -36.09
C GLU A 221 16.21 18.79 -34.91
N LYS A 222 14.99 18.77 -34.35
CA LYS A 222 14.58 19.56 -33.20
C LYS A 222 15.37 19.17 -31.96
N ILE A 223 15.51 17.86 -31.70
CA ILE A 223 16.32 17.32 -30.60
C ILE A 223 17.79 17.77 -30.75
N SER A 224 18.36 17.68 -31.94
CA SER A 224 19.74 18.10 -32.21
C SER A 224 19.96 19.60 -31.96
N LYS A 225 19.04 20.46 -32.44
CA LYS A 225 19.07 21.90 -32.18
C LYS A 225 18.96 22.21 -30.69
N PHE A 226 18.08 21.51 -29.97
CA PHE A 226 17.92 21.68 -28.54
C PHE A 226 19.16 21.28 -27.74
N VAL A 227 19.75 20.11 -28.05
CA VAL A 227 21.00 19.68 -27.41
C VAL A 227 22.11 20.71 -27.65
N ARG A 228 22.26 21.24 -28.87
CA ARG A 228 23.23 22.32 -29.16
C ARG A 228 22.96 23.57 -28.34
N ARG A 229 21.69 23.99 -28.20
CA ARG A 229 21.31 25.11 -27.35
C ARG A 229 21.71 24.86 -25.89
N LEU A 230 21.36 23.70 -25.32
CA LEU A 230 21.74 23.35 -23.95
C LEU A 230 23.26 23.37 -23.73
N TRP A 231 24.05 22.86 -24.68
CA TRP A 231 25.51 22.92 -24.61
C TRP A 231 26.04 24.35 -24.63
N SER A 232 25.47 25.21 -25.48
CA SER A 232 25.87 26.62 -25.54
C SER A 232 25.54 27.38 -24.25
N GLU A 233 24.37 27.10 -23.67
CA GLU A 233 23.88 27.73 -22.44
C GLU A 233 24.69 27.26 -21.23
N SER A 234 24.94 25.95 -21.12
CA SER A 234 25.80 25.39 -20.07
C SER A 234 27.23 25.93 -20.18
N SER A 235 27.78 26.05 -21.39
CA SER A 235 29.11 26.62 -21.61
C SER A 235 29.18 28.11 -21.24
N THR A 236 28.10 28.85 -21.49
CA THR A 236 27.98 30.27 -21.14
C THR A 236 27.79 30.45 -19.64
N ALA A 237 26.95 29.62 -19.01
CA ALA A 237 26.73 29.62 -17.57
C ALA A 237 27.99 29.23 -16.80
N VAL A 238 28.71 28.20 -17.24
CA VAL A 238 30.01 27.81 -16.68
C VAL A 238 31.03 28.96 -16.83
N ARG A 239 31.12 29.57 -18.02
CA ARG A 239 32.01 30.71 -18.28
C ARG A 239 31.66 31.96 -17.47
N ASN A 240 30.37 32.24 -17.26
CA ASN A 240 29.91 33.32 -16.39
C ASN A 240 30.18 32.99 -14.94
N SER A 241 29.95 31.75 -14.47
CA SER A 241 30.22 31.32 -13.09
C SER A 241 31.71 31.51 -12.71
N TYR A 242 32.64 31.33 -13.66
CA TYR A 242 34.05 31.67 -13.46
C TYR A 242 34.35 33.19 -13.44
N ARG A 243 33.50 34.04 -14.03
CA ARG A 243 33.63 35.52 -13.96
C ARG A 243 32.88 36.12 -12.77
N THR A 244 31.81 35.47 -12.31
CA THR A 244 30.98 35.87 -11.17
C THR A 244 31.19 34.90 -10.00
N MET A 245 32.43 34.78 -9.51
CA MET A 245 32.70 34.35 -8.13
C MET A 245 32.35 35.45 -7.11
N ALA A 246 31.40 36.31 -7.47
CA ALA A 246 30.68 37.24 -6.63
C ALA A 246 29.25 37.32 -7.18
N LEU A 247 28.30 36.72 -6.45
CA LEU A 247 26.83 36.85 -6.58
C LEU A 247 26.14 36.01 -7.69
N GLY A 248 25.27 35.06 -7.27
CA GLY A 248 24.52 34.10 -8.12
C GLY A 248 23.32 34.68 -8.91
N PRO A 249 22.29 33.89 -9.35
CA PRO A 249 21.97 32.48 -9.08
C PRO A 249 22.01 31.54 -10.33
N TRP A 250 21.78 30.25 -10.08
CA TRP A 250 22.09 29.09 -10.93
C TRP A 250 20.89 28.65 -11.80
N ILE A 251 21.15 28.22 -13.04
CA ILE A 251 20.17 27.54 -13.90
C ILE A 251 20.26 26.03 -13.65
N SER A 252 19.18 25.42 -13.13
CA SER A 252 19.06 23.98 -12.96
C SER A 252 18.32 23.37 -14.16
N ILE A 253 19.02 22.64 -15.02
CA ILE A 253 18.39 21.82 -16.07
C ILE A 253 18.02 20.47 -15.45
N VAL A 254 16.73 20.22 -15.27
CA VAL A 254 16.21 18.91 -14.83
C VAL A 254 16.13 17.99 -16.03
N ARG A 255 16.95 16.93 -16.03
CA ARG A 255 16.94 15.89 -17.06
C ARG A 255 16.21 14.67 -16.51
N LEU A 256 14.98 14.44 -16.96
CA LEU A 256 14.27 13.16 -16.77
C LEU A 256 14.36 12.39 -18.09
N ALA A 257 15.13 11.29 -18.09
CA ALA A 257 15.26 10.40 -19.24
C ALA A 257 14.77 9.00 -18.84
N VAL A 258 13.74 8.49 -19.54
CA VAL A 258 13.28 7.10 -19.43
C VAL A 258 13.95 6.30 -20.54
N LYS A 259 14.92 5.45 -20.20
CA LYS A 259 15.52 4.51 -21.15
C LYS A 259 14.71 3.23 -21.16
N LYS A 260 14.07 2.91 -22.28
CA LYS A 260 13.46 1.59 -22.52
C LYS A 260 14.57 0.64 -22.92
N SER A 261 14.86 -0.36 -22.07
CA SER A 261 15.77 -1.45 -22.41
C SER A 261 15.13 -2.32 -23.50
N LEU A 262 15.70 -2.32 -24.70
CA LEU A 262 15.66 -3.48 -25.58
C LEU A 262 17.02 -4.16 -25.45
N LEU A 263 16.98 -5.38 -24.91
CA LEU A 263 18.03 -6.39 -25.08
C LEU A 263 18.15 -6.67 -26.58
N LEU A 264 19.34 -6.44 -27.15
CA LEU A 264 19.89 -7.25 -28.22
C LEU A 264 21.41 -7.31 -27.99
N SER A 265 21.81 -8.43 -27.40
CA SER A 265 23.15 -9.00 -27.54
C SER A 265 23.46 -9.15 -29.02
N PHE A 266 24.64 -8.76 -29.48
CA PHE A 266 25.53 -9.60 -30.28
C PHE A 266 26.94 -8.96 -30.32
N SER A 267 27.94 -9.85 -30.26
CA SER A 267 29.36 -9.60 -30.52
C SER A 267 29.63 -8.87 -31.83
#